data_AF-A0A518HH81-F1
#
_entry.id   AF-A0A518HH81-F1
#
_cell.length_a   1.000
_cell.length_b   1.000
_cell.length_c   1.000
_cell.angle_alpha   90.00
_cell.angle_beta   90.00
_cell.angle_gamma   90.00
#
_symmetry.space_group_name_H-M   'P 1'
#
loop_
_entity.id
_entity.type
_entity.pdbx_description
1 polymer ?
#
loop_
_entity_poly.entity_id
_entity_poly.type
_entity_poly.pdbx_seq_one_letter_code
_entity_poly.pdbx_strand_id
1 'polypeptide(L)'
;MEHGFDACVFTPVDTPSLTSTDLQTLIDAFANHRDQVVCAVSQQTPDHPEPLIAIYPVTLFDVIDRSIDEEQYSPRRLLRSLSIITIPLSAESCRNINTPSDLDSHSPQP
;
A
#
# COMPACT_ATOMS: atom_id res chain seq x y z
N MET A 1 -21.58 -8.15 -7.42
CA MET A 1 -20.76 -6.94 -7.26
C MET A 1 -21.70 -5.76 -7.15
N GLU A 2 -21.96 -5.30 -5.93
CA GLU A 2 -23.11 -4.42 -5.62
C GLU A 2 -22.93 -2.96 -6.09
N HIS A 3 -21.71 -2.55 -6.48
CA HIS A 3 -21.39 -1.18 -6.89
C HIS A 3 -20.49 -1.03 -8.13
N GLY A 4 -20.06 -2.14 -8.76
CA GLY A 4 -19.26 -2.10 -10.00
C GLY A 4 -17.78 -1.68 -9.86
N PHE A 5 -17.23 -1.64 -8.64
CA PHE A 5 -15.81 -1.40 -8.41
C PHE A 5 -14.98 -2.67 -8.54
N ASP A 6 -13.79 -2.56 -9.14
CA ASP A 6 -12.85 -3.67 -9.33
C ASP A 6 -11.81 -3.77 -8.21
N ALA A 7 -11.45 -2.65 -7.58
CA ALA A 7 -10.42 -2.57 -6.54
C ALA A 7 -10.52 -1.27 -5.72
N CYS A 8 -9.78 -1.22 -4.61
CA CYS A 8 -9.56 -0.03 -3.80
C CYS A 8 -8.07 0.31 -3.72
N VAL A 9 -7.74 1.59 -3.90
CA VAL A 9 -6.40 2.13 -3.63
C VAL A 9 -6.36 2.59 -2.18
N PHE A 10 -5.36 2.13 -1.44
CA PHE A 10 -5.06 2.58 -0.08
C PHE A 10 -3.76 3.38 -0.09
N THR A 11 -3.80 4.52 0.59
CA THR A 11 -2.63 5.37 0.88
C THR A 11 -2.73 5.85 2.31
N PRO A 12 -1.67 5.82 3.12
CA PRO A 12 -1.74 6.34 4.45
C PRO A 12 -1.62 7.88 4.41
N VAL A 13 -2.22 8.56 5.39
CA VAL A 13 -2.22 10.02 5.44
C VAL A 13 -0.89 10.61 5.94
N ASP A 14 -0.02 9.76 6.49
CA ASP A 14 1.24 10.11 7.13
C ASP A 14 2.46 9.95 6.19
N THR A 15 2.25 9.64 4.92
CA THR A 15 3.30 9.61 3.88
C THR A 15 3.13 10.79 2.90
N PRO A 16 3.46 12.03 3.29
CA PRO A 16 3.15 13.21 2.48
C PRO A 16 3.95 13.32 1.18
N SER A 17 5.09 12.63 1.08
CA SER A 17 5.90 12.59 -0.15
C SER A 17 5.42 11.54 -1.16
N LEU A 18 4.38 10.75 -0.84
CA LEU A 18 3.77 9.83 -1.79
C LEU A 18 3.07 10.62 -2.90
N THR A 19 3.53 10.46 -4.14
CA THR A 19 3.06 11.28 -5.26
C THR A 19 1.98 10.60 -6.08
N SER A 20 1.24 11.37 -6.88
CA SER A 20 0.31 10.80 -7.88
C SER A 20 1.02 9.94 -8.92
N THR A 21 2.28 10.21 -9.24
CA THR A 21 3.10 9.40 -10.16
C THR A 21 3.40 8.03 -9.56
N ASP A 22 3.69 7.97 -8.27
CA ASP A 22 3.85 6.71 -7.55
C ASP A 22 2.56 5.88 -7.61
N LEU A 23 1.42 6.51 -7.31
CA LEU A 23 0.11 5.86 -7.37
C LEU A 23 -0.24 5.37 -8.78
N GLN A 24 0.08 6.17 -9.81
CA GLN A 24 -0.12 5.76 -11.20
C GLN A 24 0.67 4.50 -11.54
N THR A 25 1.89 4.36 -11.02
CA THR A 25 2.71 3.17 -11.23
C THR A 25 2.05 1.92 -10.63
N LEU A 26 1.42 2.04 -9.46
CA LEU A 26 0.64 0.95 -8.87
C LEU A 26 -0.60 0.61 -9.71
N ILE A 27 -1.30 1.64 -10.20
CA ILE A 27 -2.49 1.47 -11.06
C ILE A 27 -2.13 0.74 -12.36
N ASP A 28 -1.03 1.13 -13.01
CA ASP A 28 -0.54 0.53 -14.25
C ASP A 28 -0.15 -0.95 -14.05
N ALA A 29 0.47 -1.27 -12.91
CA ALA A 29 0.75 -2.65 -12.54
C ALA A 29 -0.54 -3.45 -12.29
N PHE A 30 -1.51 -2.87 -11.57
CA PHE A 30 -2.79 -3.52 -11.28
C PHE A 30 -3.59 -3.82 -12.54
N ALA A 31 -3.52 -2.94 -13.55
CA ALA A 31 -4.19 -3.17 -14.83
C ALA A 31 -3.78 -4.50 -15.50
N ASN A 32 -2.56 -4.99 -15.24
CA ASN A 32 -2.04 -6.26 -15.75
C ASN A 32 -2.25 -7.45 -14.78
N HIS A 33 -2.65 -7.19 -13.53
CA HIS A 33 -2.74 -8.17 -12.45
C HIS A 33 -4.00 -7.97 -11.59
N ARG A 34 -5.17 -7.87 -12.23
CA ARG A 34 -6.42 -7.44 -11.57
C ARG A 34 -6.94 -8.38 -10.46
N ASP A 35 -6.41 -9.58 -10.37
CA ASP A 35 -6.76 -10.59 -9.38
C ASP A 35 -5.83 -10.61 -8.16
N GLN A 36 -4.77 -9.79 -8.16
CA GLN A 36 -3.74 -9.79 -7.13
C GLN A 36 -3.61 -8.44 -6.43
N VAL A 37 -3.12 -8.45 -5.20
CA VAL A 37 -2.72 -7.21 -4.51
C VAL A 37 -1.49 -6.65 -5.20
N VAL A 38 -1.52 -5.37 -5.54
CA VAL A 38 -0.33 -4.62 -5.95
C VAL A 38 0.10 -3.75 -4.78
N CYS A 39 1.29 -3.99 -4.25
CA CYS A 39 1.78 -3.36 -3.03
C CYS A 39 3.09 -2.62 -3.30
N ALA A 40 3.27 -1.42 -2.76
CA ALA A 40 4.57 -0.78 -2.80
C ALA A 40 5.58 -1.50 -1.89
N VAL A 41 6.85 -1.41 -2.26
CA VAL A 41 8.01 -1.69 -1.41
C VAL A 41 8.97 -0.51 -1.51
N SER A 42 9.59 -0.13 -0.40
CA SER A 42 10.66 0.87 -0.45
C SER A 42 11.89 0.27 -1.14
N GLN A 43 12.54 1.04 -2.02
CA GLN A 43 13.82 0.66 -2.62
C GLN A 43 14.92 0.35 -1.58
N GLN A 44 14.83 0.90 -0.38
CA GLN A 44 15.77 0.61 0.71
C GLN A 44 15.45 -0.70 1.45
N THR A 45 14.20 -1.15 1.41
CA THR A 45 13.73 -2.34 2.12
C THR A 45 12.80 -3.16 1.20
N PRO A 46 13.34 -3.75 0.12
CA PRO A 46 12.53 -4.43 -0.91
C PRO A 46 11.76 -5.64 -0.39
N ASP A 47 12.22 -6.26 0.70
CA ASP A 47 11.56 -7.42 1.34
C ASP A 47 10.42 -7.02 2.31
N HIS A 48 10.17 -5.72 2.46
CA HIS A 48 9.17 -5.16 3.38
C HIS A 48 8.05 -4.48 2.61
N PRO A 49 6.95 -5.20 2.29
CA PRO A 49 5.79 -4.59 1.66
C PRO A 49 5.14 -3.55 2.57
N GLU A 50 4.69 -2.47 1.95
CA GLU A 50 3.93 -1.39 2.58
C GLU A 50 2.43 -1.59 2.35
N PRO A 51 1.73 -2.33 3.23
CA PRO A 51 0.35 -2.75 2.99
C PRO A 51 -0.65 -1.60 2.92
N LEU A 52 -0.25 -0.41 3.37
CA LEU A 52 -1.07 0.81 3.34
C LEU A 52 -0.81 1.65 2.09
N ILE A 53 0.19 1.31 1.27
CA ILE A 53 0.45 1.89 -0.06
C ILE A 53 0.23 0.76 -1.08
N ALA A 54 -1.03 0.43 -1.34
CA ALA A 54 -1.38 -0.77 -2.08
C ALA A 54 -2.76 -0.66 -2.75
N ILE A 55 -2.97 -1.50 -3.77
CA ILE A 55 -4.25 -1.71 -4.44
C ILE A 55 -4.74 -3.11 -4.10
N TYR A 56 -5.92 -3.20 -3.50
CA TYR A 56 -6.57 -4.47 -3.16
C TYR A 56 -7.76 -4.69 -4.09
N PRO A 57 -7.80 -5.80 -4.85
CA PRO A 57 -8.98 -6.15 -5.63
C PRO A 57 -10.16 -6.48 -4.73
N VAL A 58 -11.38 -6.15 -5.17
CA VAL A 58 -12.61 -6.40 -4.39
C VAL A 58 -12.86 -7.90 -4.15
N THR A 59 -12.25 -8.77 -4.96
CA THR A 59 -12.30 -10.23 -4.80
C THR A 59 -11.66 -10.72 -3.50
N LEU A 60 -10.84 -9.90 -2.83
CA LEU A 60 -10.23 -10.21 -1.54
C LEU A 60 -11.07 -9.78 -0.34
N PHE A 61 -12.24 -9.18 -0.55
CA PHE A 61 -13.11 -8.72 0.54
C PHE A 61 -13.37 -9.83 1.56
N ASP A 62 -13.84 -11.02 1.12
CA ASP A 62 -14.14 -12.15 2.02
C ASP A 62 -12.90 -12.64 2.79
N VAL A 63 -11.70 -12.51 2.20
CA VAL A 63 -10.44 -12.92 2.84
C VAL A 63 -10.06 -11.92 3.93
N ILE A 64 -10.24 -10.63 3.68
CA ILE A 64 -10.00 -9.55 4.65
C ILE A 64 -11.01 -9.66 5.79
N ASP A 65 -12.30 -9.82 5.48
CA ASP A 65 -13.39 -9.93 6.46
C ASP A 65 -13.16 -11.11 7.40
N ARG A 66 -12.85 -12.30 6.85
CA ARG A 66 -12.48 -13.47 7.66
C ARG A 66 -11.24 -13.23 8.52
N SER A 67 -10.24 -12.52 8.01
CA SER A 67 -9.04 -12.21 8.81
C SER A 67 -9.37 -11.33 10.01
N ILE A 68 -10.35 -10.43 9.88
CA ILE A 68 -10.84 -9.61 10.99
C ILE A 68 -11.59 -10.47 12.01
N ASP A 69 -12.46 -11.37 11.55
CA ASP A 69 -13.20 -12.31 12.40
C ASP A 69 -12.27 -13.26 13.18
N GLU A 70 -11.14 -13.64 12.60
CA GLU A 70 -10.10 -14.47 13.21
C GLU A 70 -9.08 -13.67 14.06
N GLU A 71 -9.37 -12.40 14.34
CA GLU A 71 -8.52 -11.48 15.13
C GLU A 71 -7.10 -11.28 14.55
N GLN A 72 -6.93 -11.43 13.24
CA GLN A 72 -5.66 -11.27 12.53
C GLN A 72 -5.47 -9.84 12.02
N TYR A 73 -5.14 -8.91 12.92
CA TYR A 73 -5.05 -7.47 12.61
C TYR A 73 -3.72 -7.00 12.00
N SER A 74 -2.88 -7.91 11.48
CA SER A 74 -1.62 -7.53 10.84
C SER A 74 -1.74 -7.59 9.32
N PRO A 75 -1.85 -6.44 8.61
CA PRO A 75 -1.94 -6.43 7.15
C PRO A 75 -0.71 -7.07 6.51
N ARG A 76 0.49 -6.87 7.08
CA ARG A 76 1.72 -7.53 6.60
C ARG A 76 1.63 -9.05 6.72
N ARG A 77 1.02 -9.58 7.78
CA ARG A 77 0.80 -11.03 7.92
C ARG A 77 -0.20 -11.55 6.89
N LEU A 78 -1.27 -10.81 6.63
CA LEU A 78 -2.23 -11.12 5.58
C LEU A 78 -1.53 -11.18 4.20
N LEU A 79 -0.78 -10.14 3.83
CA LEU A 79 -0.07 -10.10 2.54
C LEU A 79 0.88 -11.28 2.32
N ARG A 80 1.55 -11.78 3.38
CA ARG A 80 2.42 -12.97 3.30
C ARG A 80 1.68 -14.26 2.96
N SER A 81 0.37 -14.30 3.18
CA SER A 81 -0.47 -15.45 2.83
C SER A 81 -1.05 -15.37 1.41
N LEU A 82 -0.84 -14.24 0.73
CA LEU A 82 -1.38 -13.95 -0.59
C LEU A 82 -0.28 -13.94 -1.66
N SER A 83 -0.67 -14.18 -2.91
CA SER A 83 0.16 -13.83 -4.06
C SER A 83 0.05 -12.32 -4.27
N ILE A 84 1.16 -11.60 -4.14
CA ILE A 84 1.21 -10.15 -4.29
C ILE A 84 2.23 -9.76 -5.38
N ILE A 85 1.94 -8.65 -6.05
CA ILE A 85 2.88 -7.96 -6.92
C ILE A 85 3.48 -6.80 -6.15
N THR A 86 4.81 -6.71 -6.12
CA THR A 86 5.51 -5.61 -5.42
C THR A 86 6.06 -4.59 -6.40
N ILE A 87 5.81 -3.31 -6.13
CA ILE A 87 6.29 -2.18 -6.94
C ILE A 87 7.31 -1.37 -6.14
N PRO A 88 8.58 -1.28 -6.58
CA PRO A 88 9.58 -0.50 -5.88
C PRO A 88 9.31 1.00 -6.05
N LEU A 89 9.14 1.70 -4.92
CA LEU A 89 9.04 3.16 -4.87
C LEU A 89 10.28 3.77 -4.20
N SER A 90 10.44 5.08 -4.36
CA SER A 90 11.51 5.80 -3.67
C SER A 90 11.35 5.68 -2.14
N ALA A 91 12.47 5.68 -1.41
CA ALA A 91 12.42 5.67 0.06
C ALA A 91 11.69 6.90 0.63
N GLU A 92 11.72 8.03 -0.08
CA GLU A 92 11.02 9.24 0.31
C GLU A 92 9.50 9.07 0.17
N SER A 93 9.04 8.49 -0.94
CA SER A 93 7.60 8.18 -1.17
C SER A 93 7.03 7.22 -0.12
N CYS A 94 7.87 6.35 0.45
CA CYS A 94 7.48 5.41 1.52
C CYS A 94 7.76 5.96 2.94
N ARG A 95 8.27 7.18 3.09
CA ARG A 95 8.62 7.73 4.39
C ARG A 95 7.36 8.15 5.16
N ASN A 96 7.14 7.51 6.30
CA ASN A 96 6.06 7.81 7.23
C ASN A 96 6.51 8.85 8.28
N ILE A 97 5.65 9.82 8.56
CA ILE A 97 5.73 10.76 9.68
C ILE A 97 4.89 10.23 10.85
N ASN A 98 5.53 9.58 11.82
CA ASN A 98 4.83 8.98 12.96
C ASN A 98 4.71 9.93 14.16
N THR A 99 5.65 10.86 14.28
CA THR A 99 5.79 11.77 15.42
C THR A 99 5.96 13.21 14.94
N PRO A 100 5.61 14.21 15.78
CA PRO A 100 5.85 15.61 15.44
C PRO A 100 7.30 15.92 15.07
N SER A 101 8.28 15.25 15.69
CA SER A 101 9.70 15.41 15.37
C SER A 101 10.09 14.95 13.96
N ASP A 102 9.29 14.09 13.32
CA ASP A 102 9.55 13.63 11.95
C ASP A 102 9.27 14.73 10.91
N LEU A 103 8.41 15.71 11.25
CA LEU A 103 8.07 16.88 10.41
C LEU A 103 9.23 17.86 10.29
N ASP A 104 10.06 18.03 11.32
CA ASP A 104 11.15 19.02 11.29
C ASP A 104 12.19 18.70 10.20
N SER A 105 12.30 17.42 9.84
CA SER A 105 13.10 16.95 8.70
C SER A 105 12.50 17.24 7.32
N HIS A 106 11.28 17.79 7.24
CA HIS A 106 10.56 18.15 6.02
C HIS A 106 10.59 19.65 5.71
N SER A 107 11.26 20.46 6.55
CA SER A 107 11.36 21.90 6.29
C SER A 107 12.13 22.13 4.99
N PRO A 108 11.55 22.76 3.96
CA PRO A 108 12.35 23.22 2.83
C PRO A 108 13.39 24.20 3.38
N GLN A 109 14.67 23.95 3.09
CA GLN A 109 15.68 24.96 3.38
C GLN A 109 15.32 26.24 2.61
N PRO A 110 15.37 27.42 3.25
CA PRO A 110 15.11 28.70 2.60
C PRO A 110 16.13 29.01 1.50
#